data_AF-A0A426VVU1-F1
#
_entry.id   AF-A0A426VVU1-F1
#
_cell.length_a   1.000
_cell.length_b   1.000
_cell.length_c   1.000
_cell.angle_alpha   90.00
_cell.angle_beta   90.00
_cell.angle_gamma   90.00
#
_symmetry.space_group_name_H-M   'P 1'
#
loop_
_entity.id
_entity.type
_entity.pdbx_description
1 polymer ?
#
loop_
_entity_poly.entity_id
_entity_poly.type
_entity_poly.pdbx_seq_one_letter_code
_entity_poly.pdbx_strand_id
1 'polypeptide(L)'
;MRKIFTILGLSFLVAASMPSVASANAKRGQKLFKKKFRKKCGFSGVRFARNHTQDEWEEIYDEGKFQDEAKKICPRLKLKKIKPAWWKHVYDFSEKYASDGIVPKC
;
A
#
# COMPACT_ATOMS: atom_id res chain seq x y z
N MET A 1 38.77 -34.99 -9.77
CA MET A 1 39.31 -34.20 -8.64
C MET A 1 39.80 -32.86 -9.17
N ARG A 2 39.30 -31.76 -8.57
CA ARG A 2 39.94 -30.45 -8.33
C ARG A 2 38.96 -29.30 -8.53
N LYS A 3 38.66 -28.71 -7.37
CA LYS A 3 37.90 -27.50 -7.04
C LYS A 3 38.29 -26.32 -7.94
N ILE A 4 37.33 -25.62 -8.53
CA ILE A 4 37.51 -24.28 -9.09
C ILE A 4 36.23 -23.47 -8.83
N PHE A 5 36.28 -22.74 -7.70
CA PHE A 5 35.76 -21.39 -7.45
C PHE A 5 34.26 -21.05 -7.66
N THR A 6 33.57 -20.97 -6.52
CA THR A 6 32.90 -19.76 -6.02
C THR A 6 32.83 -18.58 -7.00
N ILE A 7 31.67 -18.37 -7.63
CA ILE A 7 31.32 -17.06 -8.19
C ILE A 7 29.96 -16.67 -7.61
N LEU A 8 30.07 -15.79 -6.62
CA LEU A 8 29.03 -14.97 -6.05
C LEU A 8 28.54 -14.01 -7.17
N GLY A 9 27.53 -14.43 -7.93
CA GLY A 9 26.87 -13.58 -8.91
C GLY A 9 25.83 -12.71 -8.22
N LEU A 10 26.24 -11.51 -7.82
CA LEU A 10 25.40 -10.46 -7.24
C LEU A 10 24.17 -10.20 -8.12
N SER A 11 22.99 -10.67 -7.69
CA SER A 11 21.71 -10.39 -8.34
C SER A 11 21.45 -8.88 -8.30
N PHE A 12 21.74 -8.18 -9.39
CA PHE A 12 21.39 -6.78 -9.56
C PHE A 12 19.89 -6.71 -9.89
N LEU A 13 19.05 -6.76 -8.85
CA LEU A 13 17.64 -6.37 -8.92
C LEU A 13 17.59 -4.86 -9.20
N VAL A 14 17.71 -4.48 -10.48
CA VAL A 14 17.27 -3.15 -10.92
C VAL A 14 15.75 -3.18 -10.89
N ALA A 15 15.18 -2.92 -9.72
CA ALA A 15 13.81 -2.47 -9.63
C ALA A 15 13.77 -1.11 -10.34
N ALA A 16 13.45 -1.14 -11.64
CA ALA A 16 13.16 0.05 -12.42
C ALA A 16 11.97 0.74 -11.74
N SER A 17 12.29 1.74 -10.92
CA SER A 17 11.28 2.57 -10.27
C SER A 17 10.54 3.33 -11.36
N MET A 18 9.38 2.83 -11.79
CA MET A 18 8.48 3.55 -12.70
C MET A 18 7.75 4.64 -11.89
N PRO A 19 8.11 5.94 -12.01
CA PRO A 19 7.52 6.95 -11.16
C PRO A 19 6.69 7.90 -12.03
N SER A 20 5.37 7.67 -12.14
CA SER A 20 4.46 8.75 -12.57
C SER A 20 2.98 8.49 -12.26
N VAL A 21 2.46 7.26 -12.40
CA VAL A 21 1.04 6.98 -12.13
C VAL A 21 0.74 6.66 -10.66
N ALA A 22 1.57 5.84 -10.01
CA ALA A 22 1.39 5.44 -8.62
C ALA A 22 1.42 6.64 -7.66
N SER A 23 2.28 7.62 -7.92
CA SER A 23 2.41 8.83 -7.07
C SER A 23 1.18 9.74 -7.13
N ALA A 24 0.60 9.94 -8.32
CA ALA A 24 -0.61 10.76 -8.47
C ALA A 24 -1.83 10.09 -7.83
N ASN A 25 -1.94 8.76 -7.97
CA ASN A 25 -3.01 7.99 -7.34
C ASN A 25 -2.86 7.92 -5.82
N ALA A 26 -1.65 7.76 -5.30
CA ALA A 26 -1.41 7.77 -3.86
C ALA A 26 -1.81 9.12 -3.22
N LYS A 27 -1.50 10.26 -3.85
CA LYS A 27 -1.97 11.58 -3.38
C LYS A 27 -3.50 11.70 -3.40
N ARG A 28 -4.16 11.17 -4.45
CA ARG A 28 -5.63 11.12 -4.52
C ARG A 28 -6.20 10.22 -3.41
N GLY A 29 -5.58 9.07 -3.18
CA GLY A 29 -5.88 8.13 -2.10
C GLY A 29 -5.78 8.77 -0.73
N GLN A 30 -4.67 9.46 -0.45
CA GLN A 30 -4.46 10.20 0.79
C GLN A 30 -5.57 11.23 1.03
N LYS A 31 -5.88 12.05 0.01
CA LYS A 31 -6.95 13.06 0.09
C LYS A 31 -8.30 12.42 0.33
N LEU A 32 -8.56 11.29 -0.33
CA LEU A 32 -9.80 10.54 -0.16
C LEU A 32 -9.91 9.96 1.25
N PHE A 33 -8.85 9.32 1.76
CA PHE A 33 -8.80 8.77 3.11
C PHE A 33 -9.10 9.87 4.14
N LYS A 34 -8.42 11.02 4.02
CA LYS A 34 -8.64 12.18 4.91
C LYS A 34 -10.09 12.67 4.89
N LYS A 35 -10.74 12.70 3.72
CA LYS A 35 -12.12 13.21 3.57
C LYS A 35 -13.20 12.21 3.95
N LYS A 36 -13.00 10.91 3.67
CA LYS A 36 -14.06 9.88 3.74
C LYS A 36 -13.85 8.86 4.86
N PHE A 37 -12.60 8.49 5.15
CA PHE A 37 -12.26 7.40 6.07
C PHE A 37 -11.87 7.94 7.45
N ARG A 38 -11.05 8.99 7.52
CA ARG A 38 -10.49 9.53 8.78
C ARG A 38 -11.54 9.81 9.85
N LYS A 39 -12.65 10.48 9.51
CA LYS A 39 -13.73 10.79 10.46
C LYS A 39 -14.44 9.53 11.01
N LYS A 40 -14.44 8.43 10.25
CA LYS A 40 -15.07 7.16 10.66
C LYS A 40 -14.12 6.29 11.45
N CYS A 41 -12.87 6.22 11.02
CA CYS A 41 -11.84 5.37 11.60
C CYS A 41 -11.18 5.97 12.84
N GLY A 42 -11.14 7.30 12.95
CA GLY A 42 -10.55 7.98 14.11
C GLY A 42 -9.02 8.08 14.08
N PHE A 43 -8.38 7.65 12.98
CA PHE A 43 -6.92 7.71 12.82
C PHE A 43 -6.52 8.20 11.43
N SER A 44 -5.23 8.54 11.28
CA SER A 44 -4.66 9.05 10.03
C SER A 44 -4.52 7.95 8.96
N GLY A 45 -4.53 8.33 7.68
CA GLY A 45 -4.26 7.39 6.60
C GLY A 45 -2.86 6.77 6.68
N VAL A 46 -1.89 7.49 7.26
CA VAL A 46 -0.54 6.93 7.47
C VAL A 46 -0.59 5.78 8.48
N ARG A 47 -1.35 5.92 9.57
CA ARG A 47 -1.54 4.82 10.52
C ARG A 47 -2.23 3.62 9.86
N PHE A 48 -3.12 3.87 8.90
CA PHE A 48 -3.75 2.81 8.11
C PHE A 48 -2.73 2.08 7.23
N ALA A 49 -2.00 2.83 6.40
CA ALA A 49 -1.02 2.30 5.45
C ALA A 49 0.07 1.47 6.15
N ARG A 50 0.52 1.89 7.33
CA ARG A 50 1.55 1.18 8.10
C ARG A 50 1.09 -0.10 8.82
N ASN A 51 -0.14 -0.60 8.59
CA ASN A 51 -0.56 -1.90 9.15
C ASN A 51 0.12 -3.09 8.47
N HIS A 52 0.52 -2.92 7.20
CA HIS A 52 1.14 -3.95 6.36
C HIS A 52 2.35 -3.35 5.64
N THR A 53 3.21 -4.21 5.13
CA THR A 53 4.30 -3.91 4.18
C THR A 53 3.76 -3.68 2.77
N GLN A 54 4.61 -3.22 1.83
CA GLN A 54 4.22 -3.07 0.42
C GLN A 54 3.75 -4.42 -0.15
N ASP A 55 4.57 -5.46 0.03
CA ASP A 55 4.29 -6.81 -0.47
C ASP A 55 3.00 -7.39 0.13
N GLU A 56 2.78 -7.23 1.44
CA GLU A 56 1.54 -7.68 2.09
C GLU A 56 0.31 -6.92 1.55
N TRP A 57 0.44 -5.62 1.28
CA TRP A 57 -0.66 -4.86 0.67
C TRP A 57 -0.95 -5.31 -0.76
N GLU A 58 0.08 -5.61 -1.55
CA GLU A 58 -0.04 -6.17 -2.89
C GLU A 58 -0.77 -7.52 -2.85
N GLU A 59 -0.33 -8.44 -1.99
CA GLU A 59 -0.96 -9.75 -1.82
C GLU A 59 -2.44 -9.62 -1.40
N ILE A 60 -2.72 -8.81 -0.37
CA ILE A 60 -4.10 -8.57 0.11
C ILE A 60 -4.98 -7.96 -0.99
N TYR A 61 -4.42 -7.12 -1.86
CA TYR A 61 -5.15 -6.49 -2.95
C TYR A 61 -5.43 -7.47 -4.09
N ASP A 62 -4.43 -8.26 -4.49
CA ASP A 62 -4.53 -9.25 -5.56
C ASP A 62 -5.45 -10.41 -5.20
N GLU A 63 -5.50 -10.80 -3.92
CA GLU A 63 -6.48 -11.75 -3.40
C GLU A 63 -7.91 -11.18 -3.30
N GLY A 64 -8.10 -9.88 -3.58
CA GLY A 64 -9.39 -9.20 -3.46
C GLY A 64 -9.85 -8.92 -2.03
N LYS A 65 -8.98 -9.13 -1.03
CA LYS A 65 -9.29 -9.01 0.41
C LYS A 65 -9.10 -7.59 0.98
N PHE A 66 -8.61 -6.65 0.18
CA PHE A 66 -8.33 -5.27 0.62
C PHE A 66 -9.49 -4.58 1.36
N GLN A 67 -10.72 -4.76 0.91
CA GLN A 67 -11.88 -4.12 1.53
C GLN A 67 -12.19 -4.71 2.92
N ASP A 68 -12.03 -6.02 3.06
CA ASP A 68 -12.26 -6.74 4.31
C ASP A 68 -11.16 -6.41 5.33
N GLU A 69 -9.91 -6.35 4.88
CA GLU A 69 -8.81 -5.90 5.74
C GLU A 69 -8.98 -4.43 6.13
N ALA A 70 -9.41 -3.56 5.21
CA ALA A 70 -9.73 -2.18 5.54
C ALA A 70 -10.85 -2.06 6.59
N LYS A 71 -11.82 -2.98 6.56
CA LYS A 71 -12.90 -3.08 7.54
C LYS A 71 -12.43 -3.66 8.87
N LYS A 72 -11.49 -4.59 8.87
CA LYS A 72 -10.85 -5.13 10.08
C LYS A 72 -10.06 -4.05 10.81
N ILE A 73 -9.24 -3.29 10.10
CA ILE A 73 -8.48 -2.15 10.64
C ILE A 73 -9.41 -1.00 11.06
N CYS A 74 -10.50 -0.79 10.31
CA CYS A 74 -11.52 0.22 10.62
C CYS A 74 -12.93 -0.39 10.68
N PRO A 75 -13.34 -0.96 11.83
CA PRO A 75 -14.64 -1.62 11.98
C PRO A 75 -15.84 -0.69 11.74
N ARG A 76 -15.66 0.63 11.88
CA ARG A 76 -16.70 1.64 11.63
C ARG A 76 -16.85 2.01 10.15
N LEU A 77 -15.99 1.50 9.27
CA LEU A 77 -16.04 1.75 7.84
C LEU A 77 -17.27 1.10 7.22
N LYS A 78 -18.00 1.84 6.38
CA LYS A 78 -19.18 1.31 5.68
C LYS A 78 -18.79 1.02 4.23
N LEU A 79 -18.36 -0.21 3.94
CA LEU A 79 -17.88 -0.64 2.61
C LEU A 79 -18.89 -0.30 1.50
N LYS A 80 -20.19 -0.56 1.75
CA LYS A 80 -21.30 -0.24 0.83
C LYS A 80 -21.43 1.25 0.46
N LYS A 81 -20.81 2.17 1.23
CA LYS A 81 -20.84 3.62 0.95
C LYS A 81 -19.58 4.12 0.21
N ILE A 82 -18.65 3.23 -0.10
CA ILE A 82 -17.40 3.54 -0.77
C ILE A 82 -17.55 3.15 -2.24
N LYS A 83 -17.18 4.05 -3.14
CA LYS A 83 -17.24 3.78 -4.58
C LYS A 83 -16.18 2.75 -4.97
N PRO A 84 -16.48 1.78 -5.85
CA PRO A 84 -15.49 0.79 -6.29
C PRO A 84 -14.19 1.42 -6.82
N ALA A 85 -14.31 2.47 -7.64
CA ALA A 85 -13.18 3.21 -8.21
C ALA A 85 -12.27 3.87 -7.17
N TRP A 86 -12.74 4.07 -5.93
CA TRP A 86 -11.94 4.67 -4.87
C TRP A 86 -10.97 3.69 -4.24
N TRP A 87 -11.28 2.39 -4.24
CA TRP A 87 -10.45 1.38 -3.60
C TRP A 87 -9.05 1.34 -4.19
N LYS A 88 -8.93 1.43 -5.52
CA LYS A 88 -7.62 1.52 -6.18
C LYS A 88 -6.79 2.69 -5.66
N HIS A 89 -7.38 3.87 -5.49
CA HIS A 89 -6.64 5.02 -4.97
C HIS A 89 -6.23 4.84 -3.52
N VAL A 90 -7.09 4.23 -2.69
CA VAL A 90 -6.76 3.96 -1.28
C VAL A 90 -5.65 2.91 -1.18
N TYR A 91 -5.70 1.89 -2.03
CA TYR A 91 -4.66 0.87 -2.18
C TYR A 91 -3.32 1.47 -2.62
N ASP A 92 -3.28 2.20 -3.74
CA ASP A 92 -2.07 2.87 -4.24
C ASP A 92 -1.46 3.83 -3.17
N PHE A 93 -2.29 4.32 -2.24
CA PHE A 93 -1.83 5.08 -1.07
C PHE A 93 -1.30 4.18 0.06
N SER A 94 -2.00 3.09 0.38
CA SER A 94 -1.59 2.14 1.41
C SER A 94 -0.25 1.48 1.10
N GLU A 95 -0.09 0.99 -0.13
CA GLU A 95 1.12 0.35 -0.61
C GLU A 95 2.29 1.36 -0.60
N LYS A 96 2.17 2.51 -1.27
CA LYS A 96 3.23 3.54 -1.28
C LYS A 96 3.73 3.97 0.12
N TYR A 97 2.82 4.09 1.09
CA TYR A 97 3.11 4.60 2.44
C TYR A 97 3.04 3.48 3.50
N ALA A 98 3.28 2.24 3.08
CA ALA A 98 3.34 1.05 3.92
C ALA A 98 4.38 1.18 5.05
N SER A 99 4.48 0.15 5.89
CA SER A 99 5.41 0.15 7.02
C SER A 99 6.89 0.29 6.60
N ASP A 100 7.24 -0.37 5.49
CA ASP A 100 8.51 -0.38 4.76
C ASP A 100 8.56 0.59 3.56
N GLY A 101 7.42 1.21 3.24
CA GLY A 101 7.29 2.17 2.15
C GLY A 101 7.88 3.56 2.45
N ILE A 102 7.61 4.49 1.55
CA ILE A 102 8.11 5.86 1.66
C ILE A 102 7.44 6.56 2.84
N VAL A 103 8.22 7.15 3.75
CA VAL A 103 7.64 7.99 4.81
C VAL A 103 7.07 9.27 4.18
N PRO A 104 5.77 9.59 4.36
CA PRO A 104 5.22 10.83 3.84
C PRO A 104 5.93 12.01 4.49
N LYS A 105 6.46 12.93 3.69
CA LYS A 105 6.96 14.22 4.19
C LYS A 105 5.80 14.94 4.86
N CYS A 106 5.88 15.07 6.18
CA CYS A 106 4.90 15.76 7.04
C CYS A 106 4.84 17.25 6.75
#